data_AF-A0A962WQX0-F1
#
_entry.id   AF-A0A962WQX0-F1
#
_cell.length_a   1.000
_cell.length_b   1.000
_cell.length_c   1.000
_cell.angle_alpha   90.00
_cell.angle_beta   90.00
_cell.angle_gamma   90.00
#
_symmetry.space_group_name_H-M   'P 1'
#
loop_
_entity.id
_entity.type
_entity.pdbx_description
1 polymer ?
#
loop_
_entity_poly.entity_id
_entity_poly.type
_entity_poly.pdbx_seq_one_letter_code
_entity_poly.pdbx_strand_id
1 'polypeptide(L)'
;MTQPQLKHTNTTPTTAPTTPPKFSRNHAANTSIEHQLCTVLADTYLLMLNTQGLHWNGEGRAFYGLHKLTEEQYQALFAAIDDIAERVRAMGHPAPQSFAQLDRLATLDTLTPATPVPTQLERLAEMNLELARRIKTVIAEAETVGDIATSDLLGARVRIHEKAAWLLRAVAQD
;
A
#
# COMPACT_ATOMS: atom_id res chain seq x y z
N MET A 1 -56.69 -39.72 32.66
CA MET A 1 -56.41 -38.39 32.08
C MET A 1 -54.96 -38.39 31.64
N THR A 2 -54.70 -38.59 30.36
CA THR A 2 -53.36 -38.67 29.78
C THR A 2 -53.37 -37.74 28.56
N GLN A 3 -52.68 -36.61 28.65
CA GLN A 3 -52.52 -35.71 27.50
C GLN A 3 -51.40 -36.21 26.57
N PRO A 4 -51.53 -36.05 25.25
CA PRO A 4 -50.49 -36.42 24.31
C PRO A 4 -49.42 -35.32 24.18
N GLN A 5 -48.16 -35.75 24.09
CA GLN A 5 -46.99 -34.90 23.87
C GLN A 5 -46.96 -34.37 22.42
N LEU A 6 -46.95 -33.05 22.26
CA LEU A 6 -46.68 -32.37 20.98
C LEU A 6 -45.16 -32.33 20.75
N LYS A 7 -44.69 -32.92 19.65
CA LYS A 7 -43.30 -32.80 19.19
C LYS A 7 -43.13 -31.45 18.49
N HIS A 8 -42.44 -30.51 19.13
CA HIS A 8 -42.00 -29.28 18.47
C HIS A 8 -40.69 -29.55 17.72
N THR A 9 -40.73 -29.48 16.39
CA THR A 9 -39.53 -29.45 15.55
C THR A 9 -39.02 -28.01 15.50
N ASN A 10 -37.87 -27.76 16.15
CA ASN A 10 -37.14 -26.51 15.99
C ASN A 10 -36.32 -26.57 14.70
N THR A 11 -36.74 -25.82 13.68
CA THR A 11 -35.94 -25.60 12.47
C THR A 11 -35.31 -24.22 12.58
N THR A 12 -34.05 -24.16 13.02
CA THR A 12 -33.24 -22.94 12.94
C THR A 12 -32.87 -22.71 11.47
N PRO A 13 -33.06 -21.50 10.90
CA PRO A 13 -32.54 -21.20 9.57
C PRO A 13 -31.02 -21.01 9.68
N THR A 14 -30.26 -21.97 9.15
CA THR A 14 -28.82 -21.83 8.93
C THR A 14 -28.61 -20.81 7.81
N THR A 15 -28.15 -19.61 8.15
CA THR A 15 -27.61 -18.67 7.16
C THR A 15 -26.27 -19.20 6.65
N ALA A 16 -26.22 -19.50 5.35
CA ALA A 16 -25.00 -19.94 4.68
C ALA A 16 -23.95 -18.81 4.70
N PRO A 17 -22.66 -19.15 4.82
CA PRO A 17 -21.59 -18.15 4.75
C PRO A 17 -21.55 -17.53 3.35
N THR A 18 -21.65 -16.21 3.28
CA THR A 18 -21.52 -15.44 2.04
C THR A 18 -20.09 -15.54 1.52
N THR A 19 -19.93 -16.17 0.36
CA THR A 19 -18.67 -16.24 -0.37
C THR A 19 -18.09 -14.83 -0.59
N PRO A 20 -16.81 -14.57 -0.27
CA PRO A 20 -16.21 -13.27 -0.55
C PRO A 20 -16.23 -13.00 -2.06
N PRO A 21 -16.41 -11.73 -2.49
CA PRO A 21 -16.53 -11.40 -3.89
C PRO A 21 -15.26 -11.81 -4.65
N LYS A 22 -15.45 -12.59 -5.72
CA LYS A 22 -14.37 -12.93 -6.66
C LYS A 22 -14.00 -11.67 -7.44
N PHE A 23 -12.71 -11.41 -7.61
CA PHE A 23 -12.23 -10.38 -8.53
C PHE A 23 -12.79 -10.64 -9.93
N SER A 24 -13.72 -9.78 -10.37
CA SER A 24 -14.25 -9.82 -11.73
C SER A 24 -13.20 -9.26 -12.69
N ARG A 25 -12.86 -10.03 -13.72
CA ARG A 25 -11.91 -9.65 -14.80
C ARG A 25 -12.51 -8.64 -15.81
N ASN A 26 -13.31 -7.68 -15.37
CA ASN A 26 -13.76 -6.63 -16.28
C ASN A 26 -12.65 -5.59 -16.43
N HIS A 27 -12.30 -5.20 -17.66
CA HIS A 27 -11.29 -4.17 -17.93
C HIS A 27 -11.67 -2.76 -17.42
N ALA A 28 -12.93 -2.56 -16.99
CA ALA A 28 -13.35 -1.41 -16.18
C ALA A 28 -12.83 -1.45 -14.72
N ALA A 29 -12.16 -2.54 -14.32
CA ALA A 29 -11.69 -2.76 -12.95
C ALA A 29 -10.39 -2.02 -12.61
N ASN A 30 -9.66 -1.47 -13.58
CA ASN A 30 -8.39 -0.75 -13.31
C ASN A 30 -8.59 0.70 -12.82
N THR A 31 -9.83 1.19 -12.76
CA THR A 31 -10.14 2.57 -12.35
C THR A 31 -10.87 2.66 -11.02
N SER A 32 -11.24 1.55 -10.39
CA SER A 32 -11.92 1.62 -9.10
C SER A 32 -10.93 1.96 -7.98
N ILE A 33 -11.42 2.64 -6.93
CA ILE A 33 -10.59 3.11 -5.82
C ILE A 33 -9.89 1.94 -5.14
N GLU A 34 -10.57 0.80 -4.94
CA GLU A 34 -9.98 -0.39 -4.33
C GLU A 34 -8.86 -0.98 -5.17
N HIS A 35 -8.95 -0.93 -6.51
CA HIS A 35 -7.89 -1.41 -7.38
C HIS A 35 -6.69 -0.47 -7.31
N GLN A 36 -6.94 0.84 -7.37
CA GLN A 36 -5.87 1.83 -7.26
C GLN A 36 -5.18 1.77 -5.91
N LEU A 37 -5.91 1.50 -4.82
CA LEU A 37 -5.31 1.21 -3.51
C LEU A 37 -4.44 -0.06 -3.53
N CYS A 38 -4.81 -1.10 -4.28
CA CYS A 38 -3.95 -2.28 -4.47
C CYS A 38 -2.66 -1.92 -5.23
N THR A 39 -2.71 -1.00 -6.20
CA THR A 39 -1.51 -0.46 -6.88
C THR A 39 -0.67 0.37 -5.91
N VAL A 40 -1.27 1.26 -5.12
CA VAL A 40 -0.57 2.04 -4.09
C VAL A 40 0.09 1.12 -3.06
N LEU A 41 -0.58 0.05 -2.65
CA LEU A 41 -0.02 -0.98 -1.76
C LEU A 41 1.21 -1.65 -2.38
N ALA A 42 1.12 -2.07 -3.65
CA ALA A 42 2.23 -2.68 -4.37
C ALA A 42 3.44 -1.74 -4.52
N ASP A 43 3.20 -0.49 -4.90
CA ASP A 43 4.23 0.55 -4.98
C ASP A 43 4.85 0.84 -3.61
N THR A 44 4.05 0.81 -2.53
CA THR A 44 4.54 1.01 -1.16
C THR A 44 5.48 -0.13 -0.73
N TYR A 45 5.13 -1.39 -1.03
CA TYR A 45 6.01 -2.53 -0.81
C TYR A 45 7.32 -2.40 -1.58
N LEU A 46 7.26 -2.03 -2.87
CA LEU A 46 8.46 -1.92 -3.70
C LEU A 46 9.35 -0.76 -3.27
N LEU A 47 8.77 0.39 -2.94
CA LEU A 47 9.51 1.53 -2.41
C LEU A 47 10.16 1.21 -1.06
N MET A 48 9.46 0.47 -0.18
CA MET A 48 10.03 -0.02 1.07
C MET A 48 11.24 -0.91 0.81
N LEU A 49 11.10 -1.89 -0.09
CA LEU A 49 12.18 -2.81 -0.43
C LEU A 49 13.40 -2.08 -1.00
N ASN A 50 13.20 -1.15 -1.93
CA ASN A 50 14.29 -0.35 -2.51
C ASN A 50 14.97 0.52 -1.45
N THR A 51 14.19 1.14 -0.55
CA THR A 51 14.72 1.96 0.56
C THR A 51 15.55 1.09 1.51
N GLN A 52 15.07 -0.11 1.83
CA GLN A 52 15.78 -1.06 2.66
C GLN A 52 17.04 -1.62 1.96
N GLY A 53 16.99 -1.79 0.64
CA GLY A 53 18.16 -2.13 -0.18
C GLY A 53 19.28 -1.10 -0.04
N LEU A 54 18.96 0.19 -0.09
CA LEU A 54 19.95 1.25 0.15
C LEU A 54 20.38 1.32 1.62
N HIS A 55 19.49 1.05 2.57
CA HIS A 55 19.82 0.97 4.00
C HIS A 55 20.91 -0.08 4.29
N TRP A 56 20.83 -1.25 3.64
CA TRP A 56 21.79 -2.33 3.83
C TRP A 56 23.09 -2.14 3.04
N ASN A 57 22.98 -1.70 1.79
CA ASN A 57 24.10 -1.73 0.84
C ASN A 57 24.70 -0.34 0.57
N GLY A 58 24.18 0.72 1.20
CA GLY A 58 24.74 2.06 1.09
C GLY A 58 26.14 2.11 1.68
N GLU A 59 27.07 2.77 1.00
CA GLU A 59 28.44 2.95 1.43
C GLU A 59 28.90 4.39 1.17
N GLY A 60 29.91 4.85 1.89
CA GLY A 60 30.50 6.19 1.71
C GLY A 60 30.54 7.03 2.99
N ARG A 61 31.01 8.26 2.85
CA ARG A 61 31.29 9.16 4.00
C ARG A 61 30.03 9.51 4.81
N ALA A 62 28.88 9.56 4.15
CA ALA A 62 27.59 9.85 4.78
C ALA A 62 26.84 8.61 5.29
N PHE A 63 27.49 7.43 5.32
CA PHE A 63 26.84 6.14 5.59
C PHE A 63 25.91 6.17 6.81
N TYR A 64 26.38 6.62 7.97
CA TYR A 64 25.58 6.57 9.19
C TYR A 64 24.28 7.39 9.08
N GLY A 65 24.37 8.62 8.55
CA GLY A 65 23.21 9.47 8.34
C GLY A 65 22.24 8.88 7.32
N LEU A 66 22.76 8.33 6.23
CA LEU A 66 21.97 7.65 5.21
C LEU A 66 21.27 6.40 5.77
N HIS A 67 21.98 5.59 6.54
CA HIS A 67 21.48 4.36 7.16
C HIS A 67 20.32 4.67 8.11
N LYS A 68 20.43 5.72 8.94
CA LYS A 68 19.35 6.17 9.84
C LYS A 68 18.16 6.78 9.09
N LEU A 69 18.41 7.60 8.07
CA LEU A 69 17.35 8.21 7.26
C LEU A 69 16.52 7.13 6.54
N THR A 70 17.20 6.17 5.91
CA THR A 70 16.53 5.08 5.21
C THR A 70 15.80 4.14 6.17
N GLU A 71 16.30 3.95 7.40
CA GLU A 71 15.59 3.22 8.46
C GLU A 71 14.25 3.86 8.82
N GLU A 72 14.26 5.15 9.12
CA GLU A 72 13.03 5.89 9.43
C GLU A 72 12.02 5.79 8.29
N GLN A 73 12.48 5.91 7.04
CA GLN A 73 11.62 5.85 5.87
C GLN A 73 11.04 4.46 5.62
N TYR A 74 11.85 3.39 5.65
CA TYR A 74 11.30 2.04 5.41
C TYR A 74 10.37 1.60 6.54
N GLN A 75 10.59 2.03 7.78
CA GLN A 75 9.66 1.75 8.89
C GLN A 75 8.33 2.47 8.70
N ALA A 76 8.35 3.73 8.25
CA ALA A 76 7.14 4.49 7.94
C ALA A 76 6.36 3.94 6.72
N LEU A 77 7.06 3.28 5.77
CA LEU A 77 6.44 2.55 4.66
C LEU A 77 5.88 1.21 5.13
N PHE A 78 6.60 0.49 6.00
CA PHE A 78 6.15 -0.77 6.58
C PHE A 78 4.84 -0.63 7.34
N ALA A 79 4.69 0.42 8.15
CA ALA A 79 3.41 0.71 8.81
C ALA A 79 2.28 1.02 7.81
N ALA A 80 2.60 1.76 6.74
CA ALA A 80 1.62 2.16 5.73
C ALA A 80 1.00 0.99 4.97
N ILE A 81 1.79 -0.07 4.77
CA ILE A 81 1.37 -1.29 4.07
C ILE A 81 0.11 -1.86 4.73
N ASP A 82 0.10 -1.92 6.06
CA ASP A 82 -1.03 -2.47 6.82
C ASP A 82 -2.25 -1.55 6.67
N ASP A 83 -2.11 -0.25 6.94
CA ASP A 83 -3.20 0.71 6.82
C ASP A 83 -3.88 0.67 5.43
N ILE A 84 -3.08 0.58 4.35
CA ILE A 84 -3.59 0.53 2.97
C ILE A 84 -4.27 -0.82 2.71
N ALA A 85 -3.66 -1.93 3.12
CA ALA A 85 -4.23 -3.26 2.91
C ALA A 85 -5.56 -3.43 3.69
N GLU A 86 -5.60 -2.97 4.93
CA GLU A 86 -6.82 -2.98 5.75
C GLU A 86 -7.89 -2.07 5.18
N ARG A 87 -7.52 -0.92 4.57
CA ARG A 87 -8.49 -0.08 3.86
C ARG A 87 -9.15 -0.82 2.69
N VAL A 88 -8.37 -1.54 1.88
CA VAL A 88 -8.92 -2.40 0.80
C VAL A 88 -9.87 -3.46 1.39
N ARG A 89 -9.50 -4.09 2.50
CA ARG A 89 -10.35 -5.08 3.19
C ARG A 89 -11.63 -4.46 3.75
N ALA A 90 -11.57 -3.26 4.30
CA ALA A 90 -12.72 -2.54 4.85
C ALA A 90 -13.73 -2.14 3.77
N MET A 91 -13.28 -1.96 2.51
CA MET A 91 -14.15 -1.78 1.35
C MET A 91 -14.78 -3.09 0.84
N GLY A 92 -14.48 -4.23 1.47
CA GLY A 92 -15.02 -5.54 1.10
C GLY A 92 -14.20 -6.32 0.07
N HIS A 93 -13.04 -5.80 -0.35
CA HIS A 93 -12.20 -6.41 -1.39
C HIS A 93 -10.97 -7.10 -0.80
N PRO A 94 -10.46 -8.20 -1.38
CA PRO A 94 -9.23 -8.83 -0.90
C PRO A 94 -8.02 -7.92 -1.15
N ALA A 95 -7.08 -7.84 -0.21
CA ALA A 95 -5.77 -7.25 -0.49
C ALA A 95 -4.87 -8.28 -1.22
N PRO A 96 -3.96 -7.84 -2.11
CA PRO A 96 -2.93 -8.71 -2.67
C PRO A 96 -2.05 -9.28 -1.55
N GLN A 97 -1.74 -10.57 -1.63
CA GLN A 97 -1.10 -11.32 -0.53
C GLN A 97 0.14 -12.12 -0.98
N SER A 98 0.65 -11.86 -2.18
CA SER A 98 1.81 -12.56 -2.74
C SER A 98 2.69 -11.63 -3.54
N PHE A 99 3.99 -11.91 -3.55
CA PHE A 99 4.95 -11.14 -4.36
C PHE A 99 4.55 -11.09 -5.83
N ALA A 100 4.10 -12.21 -6.42
CA ALA A 100 3.66 -12.22 -7.81
C ALA A 100 2.42 -11.34 -8.08
N GLN A 101 1.53 -11.15 -7.10
CA GLN A 101 0.42 -10.20 -7.24
C GLN A 101 0.89 -8.77 -7.13
N LEU A 102 1.75 -8.47 -6.15
CA LEU A 102 2.30 -7.14 -5.93
C LEU A 102 3.13 -6.71 -7.15
N ASP A 103 4.01 -7.57 -7.66
CA ASP A 103 4.84 -7.32 -8.84
C ASP A 103 4.02 -6.97 -10.08
N ARG A 104 2.89 -7.66 -10.32
CA ARG A 104 1.98 -7.34 -11.43
C ARG A 104 1.26 -6.00 -11.28
N LEU A 105 1.14 -5.50 -10.06
CA LEU A 105 0.42 -4.26 -9.75
C LEU A 105 1.36 -3.06 -9.62
N ALA A 106 2.59 -3.30 -9.17
CA ALA A 106 3.60 -2.26 -8.97
C ALA A 106 3.90 -1.55 -10.29
N THR A 107 4.11 -0.25 -10.17
CA THR A 107 4.43 0.65 -11.29
C THR A 107 5.77 1.34 -11.12
N LEU A 108 6.33 1.29 -9.91
CA LEU A 108 7.68 1.76 -9.64
C LEU A 108 8.73 0.73 -10.10
N ASP A 109 9.96 1.17 -10.34
CA ASP A 109 11.05 0.29 -10.74
C ASP A 109 11.72 -0.41 -9.55
N THR A 110 12.36 -1.54 -9.80
CA THR A 110 13.24 -2.19 -8.82
C THR A 110 14.64 -1.60 -8.90
N LEU A 111 15.25 -1.30 -7.74
CA LEU A 111 16.65 -0.90 -7.64
C LEU A 111 17.53 -2.10 -7.31
N THR A 112 18.80 -2.01 -7.70
CA THR A 112 19.79 -3.06 -7.40
C THR A 112 21.00 -2.47 -6.67
N PRO A 113 21.74 -3.27 -5.88
CA PRO A 113 22.97 -2.81 -5.24
C PRO A 113 24.06 -2.36 -6.23
N ALA A 114 23.96 -2.74 -7.51
CA ALA A 114 24.89 -2.29 -8.55
C ALA A 114 24.69 -0.82 -8.95
N THR A 115 23.55 -0.21 -8.60
CA THR A 115 23.27 1.20 -8.87
C THR A 115 24.07 2.09 -7.89
N PRO A 116 24.80 3.12 -8.35
CA PRO A 116 25.54 4.03 -7.46
C PRO A 116 24.62 4.71 -6.44
N VAL A 117 25.13 4.93 -5.22
CA VAL A 117 24.37 5.56 -4.11
C VAL A 117 23.72 6.89 -4.50
N PRO A 118 24.40 7.86 -5.16
CA PRO A 118 23.76 9.10 -5.59
C PRO A 118 22.55 8.87 -6.51
N THR A 119 22.68 7.95 -7.48
CA THR A 119 21.59 7.58 -8.39
C THR A 119 20.45 6.88 -7.66
N GLN A 120 20.74 6.04 -6.66
CA GLN A 120 19.70 5.44 -5.82
C GLN A 120 18.95 6.50 -5.01
N LEU A 121 19.63 7.51 -4.45
CA LEU A 121 19.00 8.61 -3.71
C LEU A 121 18.05 9.41 -4.58
N GLU A 122 18.51 9.81 -5.77
CA GLU A 122 17.69 10.52 -6.75
C GLU A 122 16.46 9.69 -7.14
N ARG A 123 16.65 8.41 -7.46
CA ARG A 123 15.55 7.55 -7.87
C ARG A 123 14.55 7.29 -6.75
N LEU A 124 15.00 7.07 -5.52
CA LEU A 124 14.11 6.94 -4.36
C LEU A 124 13.31 8.22 -4.10
N ALA A 125 13.92 9.39 -4.32
CA ALA A 125 13.20 10.66 -4.20
C ALA A 125 12.13 10.82 -5.28
N GLU A 126 12.44 10.47 -6.53
CA GLU A 126 11.49 10.46 -7.63
C GLU A 126 10.35 9.48 -7.40
N MET A 127 10.64 8.25 -6.98
CA MET A 127 9.66 7.22 -6.68
C MET A 127 8.68 7.67 -5.58
N ASN A 128 9.16 8.35 -4.53
CA ASN A 128 8.30 8.96 -3.53
C ASN A 128 7.34 10.00 -4.15
N LEU A 129 7.83 10.87 -5.04
CA LEU A 129 6.99 11.86 -5.73
C LEU A 129 6.03 11.22 -6.74
N GLU A 130 6.43 10.15 -7.42
CA GLU A 130 5.58 9.36 -8.30
C GLU A 130 4.42 8.73 -7.52
N LEU A 131 4.72 8.12 -6.37
CA LEU A 131 3.70 7.54 -5.50
C LEU A 131 2.78 8.63 -4.92
N ALA A 132 3.32 9.77 -4.48
CA ALA A 132 2.52 10.90 -4.00
C ALA A 132 1.58 11.44 -5.09
N ARG A 133 2.03 11.55 -6.35
CA ARG A 133 1.17 11.98 -7.47
C ARG A 133 0.01 11.02 -7.71
N ARG A 134 0.26 9.72 -7.70
CA ARG A 134 -0.79 8.70 -7.86
C ARG A 134 -1.76 8.68 -6.69
N ILE A 135 -1.25 8.81 -5.47
CA ILE A 135 -2.08 8.95 -4.28
C ILE A 135 -3.03 10.16 -4.42
N LYS A 136 -2.55 11.31 -4.92
CA LYS A 136 -3.41 12.49 -5.16
C LYS A 136 -4.53 12.22 -6.16
N THR A 137 -4.28 11.39 -7.19
CA THR A 137 -5.34 10.94 -8.10
C THR A 137 -6.40 10.12 -7.36
N VAL A 138 -5.99 9.16 -6.53
CA VAL A 138 -6.93 8.34 -5.73
C VAL A 138 -7.71 9.20 -4.73
N ILE A 139 -7.08 10.19 -4.10
CA ILE A 139 -7.75 11.14 -3.20
C ILE A 139 -8.84 11.89 -3.94
N ALA A 140 -8.54 12.45 -5.12
CA ALA A 140 -9.53 13.20 -5.89
C ALA A 140 -10.75 12.35 -6.24
N GLU A 141 -10.53 11.09 -6.64
CA GLU A 141 -11.62 10.15 -6.92
C GLU A 141 -12.41 9.76 -5.67
N ALA A 142 -11.73 9.47 -4.55
CA ALA A 142 -12.35 9.18 -3.27
C ALA A 142 -13.24 10.33 -2.79
N GLU A 143 -12.79 11.57 -2.95
CA GLU A 143 -13.57 12.76 -2.61
C GLU A 143 -14.85 12.89 -3.47
N THR A 144 -14.80 12.54 -4.76
CA THR A 144 -15.99 12.61 -5.63
C THR A 144 -17.14 11.69 -5.19
N VAL A 145 -16.82 10.59 -4.51
CA VAL A 145 -17.80 9.62 -4.00
C VAL A 145 -18.00 9.70 -2.48
N GLY A 146 -17.37 10.66 -1.81
CA GLY A 146 -17.48 10.86 -0.37
C GLY A 146 -16.77 9.79 0.48
N ASP A 147 -15.76 9.09 -0.05
CA ASP A 147 -14.91 8.19 0.74
C ASP A 147 -13.87 8.99 1.55
N ILE A 148 -14.35 9.56 2.64
CA ILE A 148 -13.56 10.37 3.58
C ILE A 148 -12.44 9.55 4.22
N ALA A 149 -12.67 8.26 4.49
CA ALA A 149 -11.67 7.40 5.14
C ALA A 149 -10.46 7.15 4.24
N THR A 150 -10.69 6.87 2.95
CA THR A 150 -9.60 6.68 1.99
C THR A 150 -8.85 8.00 1.75
N SER A 151 -9.56 9.11 1.57
CA SER A 151 -8.92 10.41 1.33
C SER A 151 -8.08 10.90 2.52
N ASP A 152 -8.56 10.75 3.75
CA ASP A 152 -7.80 11.13 4.96
C ASP A 152 -6.52 10.28 5.12
N LEU A 153 -6.66 8.94 5.05
CA LEU A 153 -5.54 8.01 5.11
C LEU A 153 -4.45 8.39 4.10
N LEU A 154 -4.85 8.57 2.85
CA LEU A 154 -3.95 8.88 1.75
C LEU A 154 -3.37 10.29 1.83
N GLY A 155 -4.13 11.28 2.33
CA GLY A 155 -3.66 12.64 2.54
C GLY A 155 -2.50 12.71 3.54
N ALA A 156 -2.52 11.87 4.59
CA ALA A 156 -1.39 11.71 5.50
C ALA A 156 -0.15 11.14 4.78
N ARG A 157 -0.34 10.17 3.88
CA ARG A 157 0.76 9.56 3.11
C ARG A 157 1.45 10.53 2.16
N VAL A 158 0.70 11.41 1.49
CA VAL A 158 1.27 12.43 0.60
C VAL A 158 2.34 13.26 1.31
N ARG A 159 2.04 13.77 2.52
CA ARG A 159 2.99 14.59 3.30
C ARG A 159 4.26 13.83 3.64
N ILE A 160 4.13 12.54 3.98
CA ILE A 160 5.27 11.67 4.31
C ILE A 160 6.16 11.48 3.09
N HIS A 161 5.58 11.17 1.92
CA HIS A 161 6.33 10.98 0.68
C HIS A 161 7.03 12.26 0.21
N GLU A 162 6.36 13.41 0.28
CA GLU A 162 6.96 14.69 -0.11
C GLU A 162 8.15 15.06 0.81
N LYS A 163 8.01 14.82 2.13
CA LYS A 163 9.10 14.99 3.09
C LYS A 163 10.26 14.03 2.82
N ALA A 164 9.98 12.74 2.61
CA ALA A 164 11.00 11.74 2.30
C ALA A 164 11.79 12.12 1.04
N ALA A 165 11.08 12.53 -0.01
CA ALA A 165 11.70 12.97 -1.26
C ALA A 165 12.60 14.20 -1.08
N TRP A 166 12.16 15.18 -0.27
CA TRP A 166 13.00 16.33 0.07
C TRP A 166 14.28 15.93 0.78
N LEU A 167 14.19 15.10 1.83
CA LEU A 167 15.35 14.67 2.60
C LEU A 167 16.35 13.89 1.73
N LEU A 168 15.87 12.98 0.88
CA LEU A 168 16.71 12.22 -0.04
C LEU A 168 17.44 13.13 -1.05
N ARG A 169 16.73 14.09 -1.66
CA ARG A 169 17.35 15.07 -2.57
C ARG A 169 18.38 15.94 -1.85
N ALA A 170 18.10 16.35 -0.61
CA ALA A 170 19.03 17.17 0.16
C ALA A 170 20.34 16.42 0.44
N VAL A 171 20.28 15.11 0.71
CA VAL A 171 21.47 14.27 0.88
C VAL A 171 22.21 14.04 -0.45
N ALA A 172 21.50 14.02 -1.58
CA ALA A 172 22.11 13.80 -2.89
C ALA A 172 22.87 15.02 -3.46
N GLN A 173 22.75 16.21 -2.84
CA GLN A 173 23.36 17.45 -3.34
C GLN A 173 24.82 17.67 -2.91
N ASP A 174 25.49 16.63 -2.39
CA ASP A 174 26.90 16.66 -1.96
C ASP A 174 27.88 16.23 -3.08
#